data_AF-A0A1F8RUK2-F1
#
_entry.id   AF-A0A1F8RUK2-F1
#
_cell.length_a   1.000
_cell.length_b   1.000
_cell.length_c   1.000
_cell.angle_alpha   90.00
_cell.angle_beta   90.00
_cell.angle_gamma   90.00
#
_symmetry.space_group_name_H-M   'P 1'
#
loop_
_entity.id
_entity.type
_entity.pdbx_description
1 polymer ?
#
loop_
_entity_poly.entity_id
_entity_poly.type
_entity_poly.pdbx_seq_one_letter_code
_entity_poly.pdbx_strand_id
1 'polypeptide(L)'
;MPQVTFEEIECKSALNRVQVPSMPHLRWSLNPYRGCQHACVYCFARGNHEYLGYNAGRDFERRIIVKVNLVEVLRRELRRPGWKREHVTIGTACDPYQQAELKYGLTRGALQSFRDYASPCSLITKSPHILRDLPVLRELATVAECTVLFSVATLREEVWRHIEPETARPVRRLEALAQLTEAGVRCGVMLAPIIPGLTDDAENLEAVVEAAREHGAAFVGENVLYLKPGTKEWFLPFLRETYPHLLPQYERFYRGAYAPRRYTEEVCAVVQELRERWGLTPRREPPREPVGQLALAL
;
A
#
# COMPACT_ATOMS: atom_id res chain seq x y z
N MET A 1 -2.84 -21.49 13.62
CA MET A 1 -3.38 -20.29 12.95
C MET A 1 -4.86 -20.50 12.74
N PRO A 2 -5.74 -19.54 13.05
CA PRO A 2 -7.15 -19.66 12.71
C PRO A 2 -7.30 -19.87 11.20
N GLN A 3 -8.25 -20.73 10.81
CA GLN A 3 -8.45 -21.13 9.42
C GLN A 3 -8.86 -19.92 8.55
N VAL A 4 -8.09 -19.65 7.49
CA VAL A 4 -8.42 -18.66 6.46
C VAL A 4 -9.18 -19.37 5.34
N THR A 5 -10.29 -18.78 4.91
CA THR A 5 -11.10 -19.26 3.79
C THR A 5 -10.80 -18.42 2.56
N PHE A 6 -10.53 -19.10 1.45
CA PHE A 6 -10.38 -18.47 0.14
C PHE A 6 -11.68 -18.67 -0.66
N GLU A 7 -12.26 -17.56 -1.11
CA GLU A 7 -13.46 -17.55 -1.96
C GLU A 7 -13.05 -17.10 -3.36
N GLU A 8 -12.97 -18.06 -4.27
CA GLU A 8 -12.56 -17.81 -5.65
C GLU A 8 -13.73 -17.26 -6.46
N ILE A 9 -13.50 -16.14 -7.14
CA ILE A 9 -14.48 -15.47 -7.98
C ILE A 9 -13.87 -15.09 -9.33
N GLU A 10 -14.72 -14.91 -10.31
CA GLU A 10 -14.36 -14.24 -11.56
C GLU A 10 -14.75 -12.76 -11.49
N CYS A 11 -13.81 -11.89 -11.87
CA CYS A 11 -14.05 -10.46 -11.99
C CYS A 11 -14.41 -10.09 -13.42
N LYS A 12 -15.26 -9.06 -13.58
CA LYS A 12 -15.60 -8.47 -14.89
C LYS A 12 -14.57 -7.44 -15.36
N SER A 13 -13.89 -6.79 -14.41
CA SER A 13 -12.84 -5.81 -14.61
C SER A 13 -11.69 -6.03 -13.63
N ALA A 14 -10.45 -5.89 -14.13
CA ALA A 14 -9.26 -5.92 -13.29
C ALA A 14 -8.87 -4.49 -12.84
N LEU A 15 -8.94 -3.54 -13.78
CA LEU A 15 -8.69 -2.12 -13.56
C LEU A 15 -9.95 -1.40 -13.06
N ASN A 16 -9.82 -0.65 -11.97
CA ASN A 16 -10.90 0.17 -11.41
C ASN A 16 -10.52 1.63 -11.50
N ARG A 17 -11.39 2.45 -12.10
CA ARG A 17 -11.16 3.90 -12.17
C ARG A 17 -11.36 4.50 -10.80
N VAL A 18 -10.39 5.30 -10.36
CA VAL A 18 -10.44 5.99 -9.07
C VAL A 18 -10.60 7.48 -9.31
N GLN A 19 -11.54 8.08 -8.57
CA GLN A 19 -11.85 9.50 -8.63
C GLN A 19 -11.78 10.05 -7.22
N VAL A 20 -10.56 10.38 -6.80
CA VAL A 20 -10.30 10.99 -5.50
C VAL A 20 -9.67 12.35 -5.77
N PRO A 21 -10.38 13.47 -5.53
CA PRO A 21 -9.86 14.81 -5.82
C PRO A 21 -8.52 15.12 -5.14
N SER A 22 -8.28 14.56 -3.96
CA SER A 22 -7.02 14.70 -3.22
C SER A 22 -5.88 13.81 -3.72
N MET A 23 -6.15 12.87 -4.64
CA MET A 23 -5.15 11.98 -5.26
C MET A 23 -5.40 11.85 -6.76
N PRO A 24 -5.33 12.96 -7.53
CA PRO A 24 -5.71 12.98 -8.95
C PRO A 24 -4.82 12.12 -9.86
N HIS A 25 -3.63 11.74 -9.38
CA HIS A 25 -2.70 10.83 -10.05
C HIS A 25 -3.07 9.35 -9.89
N LEU A 26 -3.86 8.99 -8.87
CA LEU A 26 -4.39 7.64 -8.69
C LEU A 26 -5.62 7.48 -9.60
N ARG A 27 -5.38 7.33 -10.91
CA ARG A 27 -6.45 7.20 -11.91
C ARG A 27 -7.02 5.80 -11.99
N TRP A 28 -6.16 4.81 -11.85
CA TRP A 28 -6.50 3.40 -11.94
C TRP A 28 -5.94 2.66 -10.74
N SER A 29 -6.72 1.71 -10.24
CA SER A 29 -6.29 0.78 -9.22
C SER A 29 -6.49 -0.67 -9.64
N LEU A 30 -5.60 -1.53 -9.14
CA LEU A 30 -5.69 -2.97 -9.29
C LEU A 30 -5.51 -3.63 -7.93
N ASN A 31 -6.43 -4.52 -7.58
CA ASN A 31 -6.40 -5.28 -6.34
C ASN A 31 -6.67 -6.75 -6.68
N PRO A 32 -5.68 -7.64 -6.58
CA PRO A 32 -5.84 -9.07 -6.88
C PRO A 32 -6.83 -9.77 -5.96
N TYR A 33 -6.92 -9.27 -4.73
CA TYR A 33 -7.72 -9.82 -3.65
C TYR A 33 -8.74 -8.80 -3.12
N ARG A 34 -9.74 -9.26 -2.37
CA ARG A 34 -10.46 -8.44 -1.38
C ARG A 34 -10.30 -9.09 -0.01
N GLY A 35 -10.07 -8.29 1.01
CA GLY A 35 -9.59 -8.76 2.31
C GLY A 35 -8.07 -8.78 2.35
N CYS A 36 -7.52 -8.80 3.56
CA CYS A 36 -6.08 -8.82 3.75
C CYS A 36 -5.67 -9.56 5.02
N GLN A 37 -4.90 -10.63 4.85
CA GLN A 37 -4.37 -11.46 5.94
C GLN A 37 -3.37 -10.73 6.84
N HIS A 38 -2.87 -9.55 6.44
CA HIS A 38 -2.02 -8.69 7.28
C HIS A 38 -2.70 -8.15 8.54
N ALA A 39 -4.04 -8.21 8.61
CA ALA A 39 -4.84 -7.91 9.80
C ALA A 39 -4.55 -6.56 10.48
N CYS A 40 -4.12 -5.54 9.72
CA CYS A 40 -3.81 -4.22 10.27
C CYS A 40 -5.07 -3.61 10.94
N VAL A 41 -4.96 -3.19 12.19
CA VAL A 41 -6.13 -2.72 12.99
C VAL A 41 -6.75 -1.44 12.42
N TYR A 42 -5.95 -0.64 11.71
CA TYR A 42 -6.35 0.64 11.15
C TYR A 42 -6.77 0.58 9.66
N CYS A 43 -6.81 -0.61 9.05
CA CYS A 43 -6.95 -0.74 7.60
C CYS A 43 -8.28 -0.18 7.09
N PHE A 44 -8.24 0.93 6.34
CA PHE A 44 -9.46 1.55 5.81
C PHE A 44 -10.26 0.63 4.87
N ALA A 45 -9.63 -0.39 4.28
CA ALA A 45 -10.30 -1.31 3.37
C ALA A 45 -11.23 -2.31 4.08
N ARG A 46 -11.20 -2.37 5.42
CA ARG A 46 -12.06 -3.25 6.24
C ARG A 46 -13.54 -3.12 5.92
N GLY A 47 -14.04 -1.88 5.78
CA GLY A 47 -15.44 -1.62 5.43
C GLY A 47 -15.85 -2.15 4.05
N ASN A 48 -14.90 -2.53 3.17
CA ASN A 48 -15.26 -3.08 1.87
C ASN A 48 -15.89 -4.48 1.97
N HIS A 49 -15.66 -5.20 3.07
CA HIS A 49 -16.26 -6.52 3.35
C HIS A 49 -17.75 -6.43 3.66
N GLU A 50 -18.23 -5.28 4.17
CA GLU A 50 -19.65 -5.06 4.48
C GLU A 50 -20.51 -5.09 3.21
N TYR A 51 -19.98 -4.66 2.06
CA TYR A 51 -20.66 -4.79 0.77
C TYR A 51 -20.84 -6.24 0.30
N LEU A 52 -20.14 -7.19 0.92
CA LEU A 52 -20.25 -8.63 0.66
C LEU A 52 -21.12 -9.34 1.71
N GLY A 53 -21.70 -8.60 2.66
CA GLY A 53 -22.44 -9.17 3.79
C GLY A 53 -21.55 -9.72 4.91
N TYR A 54 -20.26 -9.43 4.90
CA TYR A 54 -19.30 -9.83 5.95
C TYR A 54 -19.03 -8.68 6.93
N ASN A 55 -18.47 -9.00 8.10
CA ASN A 55 -18.07 -7.95 9.05
C ASN A 55 -16.73 -7.28 8.66
N ALA A 56 -16.54 -6.02 9.06
CA ALA A 56 -15.30 -5.27 8.84
C ALA A 56 -14.14 -5.70 9.78
N GLY A 57 -14.44 -6.56 10.76
CA GLY A 57 -13.48 -7.08 11.73
C GLY A 57 -12.75 -8.32 11.22
N ARG A 58 -12.93 -9.44 11.93
CA ARG A 58 -12.19 -10.68 11.65
C ARG A 58 -12.46 -11.28 10.27
N ASP A 59 -13.62 -11.03 9.66
CA ASP A 59 -13.89 -11.58 8.33
C ASP A 59 -12.96 -10.96 7.27
N PHE A 60 -12.55 -9.70 7.45
CA PHE A 60 -11.64 -9.02 6.51
C PHE A 60 -10.29 -9.73 6.37
N GLU A 61 -9.74 -10.24 7.47
CA GLU A 61 -8.45 -10.97 7.46
C GLU A 61 -8.60 -12.50 7.31
N ARG A 62 -9.82 -13.05 7.43
CA ARG A 62 -10.07 -14.51 7.39
C ARG A 62 -10.81 -14.99 6.16
N ARG A 63 -11.58 -14.13 5.47
CA ARG A 63 -12.29 -14.45 4.24
C ARG A 63 -11.69 -13.64 3.10
N ILE A 64 -10.81 -14.28 2.34
CA ILE A 64 -10.09 -13.63 1.25
C ILE A 64 -10.77 -13.96 -0.07
N ILE A 65 -11.31 -12.94 -0.73
CA ILE A 65 -11.89 -13.08 -2.05
C ILE A 65 -10.77 -13.03 -3.08
N VAL A 66 -10.66 -14.05 -3.91
CA VAL A 66 -9.58 -14.23 -4.88
C VAL A 66 -10.15 -14.08 -6.28
N LYS A 67 -9.66 -13.10 -7.05
CA LYS A 67 -10.09 -12.89 -8.43
C LYS A 67 -9.27 -13.78 -9.37
N VAL A 68 -9.64 -15.04 -9.49
CA VAL A 68 -8.80 -16.08 -10.15
C VAL A 68 -8.52 -15.78 -11.63
N ASN A 69 -9.44 -15.09 -12.33
CA ASN A 69 -9.29 -14.69 -13.72
C ASN A 69 -8.65 -13.29 -13.91
N LEU A 70 -8.14 -12.65 -12.84
CA LEU A 70 -7.70 -11.25 -12.89
C LEU A 70 -6.62 -10.99 -13.94
N VAL A 71 -5.65 -11.89 -14.08
CA VAL A 71 -4.55 -11.73 -15.04
C VAL A 71 -5.08 -11.77 -16.48
N GLU A 72 -6.01 -12.68 -16.79
CA GLU A 72 -6.65 -12.75 -18.10
C GLU A 72 -7.40 -11.45 -18.44
N VAL A 73 -8.24 -10.99 -17.50
CA VAL A 73 -9.02 -9.77 -17.67
C VAL A 73 -8.11 -8.55 -17.83
N LEU A 74 -7.06 -8.45 -17.02
CA LEU A 74 -6.08 -7.37 -17.11
C LEU A 74 -5.41 -7.33 -18.49
N ARG A 75 -4.93 -8.47 -19.00
CA ARG A 75 -4.31 -8.55 -20.33
C ARG A 75 -5.26 -8.10 -21.43
N ARG A 76 -6.54 -8.48 -21.33
CA ARG A 76 -7.59 -8.02 -22.26
C ARG A 76 -7.79 -6.51 -22.19
N GLU A 77 -7.80 -5.94 -20.99
CA GLU A 77 -7.96 -4.50 -20.77
C GLU A 77 -6.77 -3.69 -21.30
N LEU A 78 -5.53 -4.13 -21.03
CA LEU A 78 -4.30 -3.46 -21.47
C LEU A 78 -4.07 -3.56 -22.99
N ARG A 79 -4.58 -4.61 -23.65
CA ARG A 79 -4.49 -4.79 -25.12
C ARG A 79 -5.41 -3.86 -25.91
N ARG A 80 -6.44 -3.28 -25.28
CA ARG A 80 -7.43 -2.45 -25.99
C ARG A 80 -6.73 -1.27 -26.69
N PRO A 81 -7.05 -0.95 -27.97
CA PRO A 81 -6.47 0.20 -28.66
C PRO A 81 -6.67 1.54 -27.93
N GLY A 82 -7.71 1.64 -27.10
CA GLY A 82 -7.99 2.82 -26.28
C GLY A 82 -7.15 2.95 -25.01
N TRP A 83 -6.37 1.94 -24.61
CA TRP A 83 -5.55 2.01 -23.41
C TRP A 83 -4.41 3.01 -23.59
N LYS A 84 -4.40 4.06 -22.77
CA LYS A 84 -3.43 5.17 -22.88
C LYS A 84 -2.18 4.98 -22.02
N ARG A 85 -1.94 3.75 -21.53
CA ARG A 85 -0.84 3.45 -20.60
C ARG A 85 -0.84 4.39 -19.40
N GLU A 86 -2.03 4.66 -18.88
CA GLU A 86 -2.18 5.45 -17.66
C GLU A 86 -1.62 4.67 -16.47
N HIS A 87 -1.01 5.37 -15.52
CA HIS A 87 -0.43 4.76 -14.34
C HIS A 87 -1.48 4.03 -13.48
N VAL A 88 -1.18 2.78 -13.12
CA VAL A 88 -2.02 1.93 -12.27
C VAL A 88 -1.39 1.73 -10.89
N THR A 89 -2.16 1.95 -9.82
CA THR A 89 -1.70 1.66 -8.45
C THR A 89 -2.20 0.29 -8.01
N ILE A 90 -1.27 -0.61 -7.70
CA ILE A 90 -1.53 -1.97 -7.22
C ILE A 90 -1.54 -1.95 -5.69
N GLY A 91 -2.54 -2.59 -5.09
CA GLY A 91 -2.61 -2.77 -3.64
C GLY A 91 -3.24 -1.61 -2.89
N THR A 92 -4.23 -0.94 -3.48
CA THR A 92 -4.93 0.17 -2.83
C THR A 92 -5.92 -0.28 -1.76
N ALA A 93 -6.45 -1.50 -1.83
CA ALA A 93 -7.48 -2.00 -0.91
C ALA A 93 -7.13 -3.37 -0.27
N CYS A 94 -5.97 -3.92 -0.60
CA CYS A 94 -5.40 -5.12 0.00
C CYS A 94 -3.87 -5.08 -0.22
N ASP A 95 -3.11 -5.83 0.57
CA ASP A 95 -1.72 -6.06 0.22
C ASP A 95 -1.62 -7.11 -0.91
N PRO A 96 -0.96 -6.79 -2.03
CA PRO A 96 -0.82 -7.71 -3.15
C PRO A 96 0.17 -8.86 -2.85
N TYR A 97 0.97 -8.74 -1.78
CA TYR A 97 1.92 -9.74 -1.30
C TYR A 97 1.56 -10.29 0.09
N GLN A 98 0.26 -10.25 0.44
CA GLN A 98 -0.25 -11.02 1.57
C GLN A 98 -0.03 -12.53 1.38
N GLN A 99 -0.23 -13.30 2.44
CA GLN A 99 0.02 -14.75 2.47
C GLN A 99 -0.70 -15.52 1.33
N ALA A 100 -1.90 -15.09 0.91
CA ALA A 100 -2.61 -15.66 -0.24
C ALA A 100 -1.77 -15.69 -1.53
N GLU A 101 -0.89 -14.70 -1.74
CA GLU A 101 -0.05 -14.57 -2.92
C GLU A 101 1.01 -15.68 -3.04
N LEU A 102 1.31 -16.39 -1.95
CA LEU A 102 2.15 -17.60 -1.97
C LEU A 102 1.47 -18.73 -2.76
N LYS A 103 0.14 -18.83 -2.67
CA LYS A 103 -0.65 -19.85 -3.36
C LYS A 103 -1.04 -19.41 -4.77
N TYR A 104 -1.52 -18.17 -4.91
CA TYR A 104 -2.24 -17.75 -6.12
C TYR A 104 -1.38 -17.06 -7.18
N GLY A 105 -0.28 -16.39 -6.81
CA GLY A 105 0.63 -15.78 -7.78
C GLY A 105 0.02 -14.69 -8.69
N LEU A 106 -1.14 -14.12 -8.34
CA LEU A 106 -1.87 -13.19 -9.20
C LEU A 106 -1.12 -11.87 -9.38
N THR A 107 -0.43 -11.40 -8.34
CA THR A 107 0.37 -10.18 -8.41
C THR A 107 1.51 -10.34 -9.41
N ARG A 108 2.21 -11.49 -9.40
CA ARG A 108 3.25 -11.79 -10.39
C ARG A 108 2.71 -11.74 -11.82
N GLY A 109 1.56 -12.38 -12.07
CA GLY A 109 0.92 -12.36 -13.39
C GLY A 109 0.48 -10.96 -13.81
N ALA A 110 0.05 -10.12 -12.86
CA ALA A 110 -0.24 -8.72 -13.13
C ALA A 110 1.03 -7.94 -13.52
N LEU A 111 2.13 -8.08 -12.78
CA LEU A 111 3.41 -7.43 -13.10
C LEU A 111 3.95 -7.83 -14.48
N GLN A 112 3.87 -9.11 -14.83
CA GLN A 112 4.20 -9.60 -16.18
C GLN A 112 3.34 -8.93 -17.25
N SER A 113 2.05 -8.74 -16.97
CA SER A 113 1.14 -8.05 -17.91
C SER A 113 1.49 -6.57 -18.04
N PHE A 114 1.80 -5.87 -16.95
CA PHE A 114 2.26 -4.48 -17.03
C PHE A 114 3.54 -4.35 -17.86
N ARG A 115 4.48 -5.30 -17.73
CA ARG A 115 5.71 -5.35 -18.52
C ARG A 115 5.41 -5.56 -19.99
N ASP A 116 4.65 -6.59 -20.33
CA ASP A 116 4.34 -6.97 -21.73
C ASP A 116 3.64 -5.85 -22.51
N TYR A 117 2.83 -5.02 -21.83
CA TYR A 117 2.11 -3.90 -22.44
C TYR A 117 2.72 -2.52 -22.13
N ALA A 118 3.96 -2.47 -21.61
CA ALA A 118 4.68 -1.25 -21.24
C ALA A 118 3.80 -0.25 -20.48
N SER A 119 3.07 -0.75 -19.50
CA SER A 119 2.07 0.01 -18.76
C SER A 119 2.61 0.39 -17.37
N PRO A 120 2.72 1.69 -17.05
CA PRO A 120 3.32 2.13 -15.82
C PRO A 120 2.49 1.75 -14.61
N CYS A 121 3.15 1.42 -13.50
CA CYS A 121 2.48 1.09 -12.26
C CYS A 121 3.29 1.45 -11.03
N SER A 122 2.59 1.59 -9.91
CA SER A 122 3.20 1.52 -8.60
C SER A 122 2.53 0.45 -7.76
N LEU A 123 3.24 -0.06 -6.77
CA LEU A 123 2.77 -1.11 -5.90
C LEU A 123 3.06 -0.75 -4.45
N ILE A 124 2.07 -0.90 -3.57
CA ILE A 124 2.23 -0.67 -2.13
C ILE A 124 2.16 -2.00 -1.40
N THR A 125 3.14 -2.29 -0.54
CA THR A 125 3.18 -3.52 0.26
C THR A 125 3.82 -3.33 1.64
N LYS A 126 3.55 -4.27 2.54
CA LYS A 126 4.21 -4.47 3.84
C LYS A 126 4.99 -5.78 3.90
N SER A 127 5.17 -6.46 2.76
CA SER A 127 5.70 -7.82 2.68
C SER A 127 7.02 -7.86 1.91
N PRO A 128 8.10 -8.45 2.48
CA PRO A 128 9.34 -8.69 1.76
C PRO A 128 9.20 -9.78 0.69
N HIS A 129 8.05 -10.48 0.65
CA HIS A 129 7.76 -11.52 -0.35
C HIS A 129 7.79 -11.01 -1.80
N ILE A 130 7.68 -9.69 -1.98
CA ILE A 130 7.89 -9.03 -3.27
C ILE A 130 9.23 -9.37 -3.93
N LEU A 131 10.28 -9.70 -3.16
CA LEU A 131 11.60 -10.07 -3.69
C LEU A 131 11.55 -11.30 -4.59
N ARG A 132 10.57 -12.20 -4.42
CA ARG A 132 10.32 -13.34 -5.33
C ARG A 132 10.16 -12.88 -6.78
N ASP A 133 9.57 -11.70 -6.96
CA ASP A 133 9.22 -11.13 -8.26
C ASP A 133 10.22 -10.03 -8.69
N LEU A 134 11.37 -9.92 -8.02
CA LEU A 134 12.44 -9.01 -8.42
C LEU A 134 12.83 -9.14 -9.91
N PRO A 135 12.97 -10.33 -10.51
CA PRO A 135 13.30 -10.44 -11.93
C PRO A 135 12.30 -9.72 -12.85
N VAL A 136 10.99 -9.87 -12.61
CA VAL A 136 9.97 -9.19 -13.43
C VAL A 136 9.88 -7.69 -13.13
N LEU A 137 10.12 -7.27 -11.88
CA LEU A 137 10.16 -5.85 -11.52
C LEU A 137 11.33 -5.12 -12.22
N ARG A 138 12.49 -5.77 -12.33
CA ARG A 138 13.64 -5.22 -13.07
C ARG A 138 13.31 -5.04 -14.55
N GLU A 139 12.76 -6.08 -15.18
CA GLU A 139 12.36 -6.00 -16.60
C GLU A 139 11.29 -4.93 -16.82
N LEU A 140 10.27 -4.88 -15.96
CA LEU A 140 9.22 -3.86 -16.01
C LEU A 140 9.79 -2.45 -15.93
N ALA A 141 10.74 -2.21 -15.01
CA ALA A 141 11.40 -0.92 -14.86
C ALA A 141 12.20 -0.47 -16.10
N THR A 142 12.55 -1.39 -17.02
CA THR A 142 13.21 -1.03 -18.30
C THR A 142 12.24 -0.56 -19.38
N VAL A 143 10.95 -0.90 -19.27
CA VAL A 143 9.95 -0.65 -20.34
C VAL A 143 8.85 0.33 -19.92
N ALA A 144 8.67 0.55 -18.62
CA ALA A 144 7.70 1.49 -18.07
C ALA A 144 8.12 1.96 -16.68
N GLU A 145 7.52 3.06 -16.21
CA GLU A 145 7.72 3.49 -14.83
C GLU A 145 7.17 2.42 -13.87
N CYS A 146 8.04 1.96 -12.96
CA CYS A 146 7.69 1.03 -11.90
C CYS A 146 8.21 1.56 -10.57
N THR A 147 7.30 1.83 -9.63
CA THR A 147 7.68 2.27 -8.28
C THR A 147 7.12 1.34 -7.22
N VAL A 148 7.98 0.83 -6.34
CA VAL A 148 7.57 0.04 -5.18
C VAL A 148 7.54 0.91 -3.92
N LEU A 149 6.48 0.78 -3.12
CA LEU A 149 6.31 1.52 -1.88
C LEU A 149 6.17 0.53 -0.72
N PHE A 150 7.01 0.68 0.29
CA PHE A 150 6.86 -0.06 1.54
C PHE A 150 6.17 0.80 2.57
N SER A 151 5.07 0.32 3.15
CA SER A 151 4.49 1.01 4.30
C SER A 151 5.30 0.70 5.56
N VAL A 152 5.78 1.74 6.24
CA VAL A 152 6.48 1.65 7.53
C VAL A 152 5.95 2.77 8.41
N ALA A 153 5.06 2.45 9.36
CA ALA A 153 4.51 3.44 10.28
C ALA A 153 5.45 3.72 11.47
N THR A 154 6.23 2.70 11.88
CA THR A 154 7.11 2.75 13.05
C THR A 154 8.21 1.70 12.93
N LEU A 155 9.34 1.94 13.59
CA LEU A 155 10.37 0.93 13.83
C LEU A 155 10.28 0.32 15.24
N ARG A 156 9.40 0.84 16.11
CA ARG A 156 9.19 0.32 17.46
C ARG A 156 8.46 -1.01 17.39
N GLU A 157 9.13 -2.09 17.77
CA GLU A 157 8.59 -3.45 17.65
C GLU A 157 7.26 -3.64 18.42
N GLU A 158 7.15 -3.05 19.61
CA GLU A 158 5.93 -3.14 20.41
C GLU A 158 4.73 -2.52 19.69
N VAL A 159 4.87 -1.27 19.23
CA VAL A 159 3.80 -0.57 18.51
C VAL A 159 3.42 -1.36 17.26
N TRP A 160 4.40 -1.77 16.45
CA TRP A 160 4.18 -2.57 15.25
C TRP A 160 3.39 -3.86 15.52
N ARG A 161 3.76 -4.63 16.57
CA ARG A 161 3.04 -5.87 16.93
C ARG A 161 1.56 -5.61 17.23
N HIS A 162 1.25 -4.49 17.89
CA HIS A 162 -0.13 -4.13 18.20
C HIS A 162 -0.93 -3.71 16.96
N ILE A 163 -0.33 -2.90 16.07
CA ILE A 163 -1.08 -2.29 14.95
C ILE A 163 -1.10 -3.12 13.66
N GLU A 164 -0.10 -3.99 13.44
CA GLU A 164 0.12 -4.74 12.20
C GLU A 164 0.56 -6.21 12.47
N PRO A 165 -0.21 -6.99 13.25
CA PRO A 165 0.25 -8.24 13.86
C PRO A 165 0.68 -9.33 12.87
N GLU A 166 0.07 -9.39 11.67
CA GLU A 166 0.27 -10.46 10.69
C GLU A 166 1.11 -10.00 9.47
N THR A 167 1.86 -8.91 9.64
CA THR A 167 2.79 -8.38 8.62
C THR A 167 4.22 -8.81 8.90
N ALA A 168 5.14 -8.57 7.97
CA ALA A 168 6.57 -8.68 8.29
C ALA A 168 7.03 -7.52 9.17
N ARG A 169 8.07 -7.75 10.00
CA ARG A 169 8.68 -6.69 10.80
C ARG A 169 9.13 -5.50 9.93
N PRO A 170 9.03 -4.25 10.39
CA PRO A 170 9.41 -3.06 9.63
C PRO A 170 10.82 -3.13 9.03
N VAL A 171 11.81 -3.60 9.80
CA VAL A 171 13.20 -3.74 9.34
C VAL A 171 13.30 -4.70 8.14
N ARG A 172 12.54 -5.80 8.12
CA ARG A 172 12.53 -6.73 6.99
C ARG A 172 11.96 -6.10 5.71
N ARG A 173 11.07 -5.11 5.85
CA ARG A 173 10.55 -4.34 4.70
C ARG A 173 11.61 -3.40 4.14
N LEU A 174 12.39 -2.76 5.01
CA LEU A 174 13.50 -1.90 4.62
C LEU A 174 14.65 -2.69 3.98
N GLU A 175 14.97 -3.88 4.48
CA GLU A 175 15.94 -4.79 3.85
C GLU A 175 15.49 -5.21 2.44
N ALA A 176 14.19 -5.47 2.25
CA ALA A 176 13.65 -5.76 0.92
C ALA A 176 13.67 -4.54 0.00
N LEU A 177 13.40 -3.35 0.55
CA LEU A 177 13.57 -2.08 -0.16
C LEU A 177 15.01 -1.92 -0.67
N ALA A 178 16.01 -2.12 0.19
CA ALA A 178 17.42 -1.99 -0.17
C ALA A 178 17.80 -2.93 -1.33
N GLN A 179 17.38 -4.20 -1.27
CA GLN A 179 17.63 -5.17 -2.34
C GLN A 179 16.96 -4.78 -3.67
N LEU A 180 15.73 -4.26 -3.63
CA LEU A 180 15.05 -3.78 -4.84
C LEU A 180 15.76 -2.54 -5.42
N THR A 181 16.16 -1.59 -4.58
CA THR A 181 16.89 -0.38 -4.99
C THR A 181 18.25 -0.74 -5.60
N GLU A 182 19.02 -1.64 -4.98
CA GLU A 182 20.31 -2.13 -5.50
C GLU A 182 20.15 -2.78 -6.88
N ALA A 183 19.02 -3.45 -7.11
CA ALA A 183 18.69 -4.05 -8.39
C ALA A 183 18.14 -3.07 -9.45
N GLY A 184 18.09 -1.78 -9.14
CA GLY A 184 17.66 -0.70 -10.03
C GLY A 184 16.15 -0.43 -10.05
N VAL A 185 15.38 -1.00 -9.11
CA VAL A 185 13.94 -0.72 -9.00
C VAL A 185 13.72 0.49 -8.09
N ARG A 186 13.02 1.51 -8.59
CA ARG A 186 12.70 2.71 -7.79
C ARG A 186 11.81 2.33 -6.61
N CYS A 187 12.29 2.59 -5.39
CA CYS A 187 11.52 2.33 -4.18
C CYS A 187 11.33 3.57 -3.31
N GLY A 188 10.29 3.57 -2.48
CA GLY A 188 10.04 4.61 -1.47
C GLY A 188 9.37 4.04 -0.23
N VAL A 189 9.33 4.84 0.83
CA VAL A 189 8.65 4.51 2.08
C VAL A 189 7.37 5.34 2.23
N MET A 190 6.31 4.71 2.73
CA MET A 190 5.08 5.38 3.13
C MET A 190 4.93 5.33 4.66
N LEU A 191 5.05 6.48 5.31
CA LEU A 191 4.55 6.76 6.66
C LEU A 191 3.01 6.84 6.63
N ALA A 192 2.38 5.70 6.32
CA ALA A 192 0.94 5.64 6.11
C ALA A 192 0.35 4.38 6.79
N PRO A 193 -0.40 4.54 7.89
CA PRO A 193 -0.75 5.81 8.53
C PRO A 193 0.31 6.33 9.51
N ILE A 194 0.38 7.66 9.68
CA ILE A 194 0.81 8.28 10.94
C ILE A 194 -0.38 8.24 11.90
N ILE A 195 -0.21 7.59 13.05
CA ILE A 195 -1.25 7.30 14.03
C ILE A 195 -1.08 8.24 15.24
N PRO A 196 -2.07 9.12 15.54
CA PRO A 196 -1.94 10.10 16.62
C PRO A 196 -1.69 9.48 18.00
N GLY A 197 -0.67 9.96 18.70
CA GLY A 197 -0.22 9.46 19.99
C GLY A 197 0.50 8.09 19.94
N LEU A 198 0.68 7.48 18.77
CA LEU A 198 1.33 6.17 18.62
C LEU A 198 2.50 6.14 17.65
N THR A 199 2.52 6.98 16.62
CA THR A 199 3.62 7.00 15.63
C THR A 199 3.90 8.41 15.11
N ASP A 200 3.36 9.44 15.75
CA ASP A 200 3.43 10.85 15.34
C ASP A 200 4.47 11.66 16.13
N ASP A 201 5.13 11.04 17.12
CA ASP A 201 6.25 11.67 17.82
C ASP A 201 7.47 11.83 16.91
N ALA A 202 8.23 12.91 17.13
CA ALA A 202 9.36 13.30 16.28
C ALA A 202 10.45 12.21 16.22
N GLU A 203 10.70 11.50 17.33
CA GLU A 203 11.68 10.42 17.40
C GLU A 203 11.29 9.27 16.44
N ASN A 204 10.04 8.81 16.49
CA ASN A 204 9.57 7.78 15.57
C ASN A 204 9.61 8.25 14.09
N LEU A 205 9.16 9.47 13.82
CA LEU A 205 9.16 10.02 12.46
C LEU A 205 10.58 10.12 11.90
N GLU A 206 11.52 10.64 12.69
CA GLU A 206 12.94 10.75 12.31
C GLU A 206 13.54 9.36 12.08
N ALA A 207 13.36 8.42 13.01
CA ALA A 207 13.90 7.07 12.88
C ALA A 207 13.43 6.36 11.60
N VAL A 208 12.17 6.52 11.21
CA VAL A 208 11.67 5.93 9.95
C VAL A 208 12.23 6.65 8.73
N VAL A 209 12.33 7.98 8.74
CA VAL A 209 12.85 8.77 7.60
C VAL A 209 14.34 8.52 7.39
N GLU A 210 15.12 8.52 8.47
CA GLU A 210 16.54 8.15 8.47
C GLU A 210 16.73 6.74 7.90
N ALA A 211 16.05 5.74 8.48
CA ALA A 211 16.18 4.36 8.03
C ALA A 211 15.73 4.19 6.57
N ALA A 212 14.71 4.93 6.11
CA ALA A 212 14.33 4.94 4.70
C ALA A 212 15.48 5.44 3.82
N ARG A 213 16.16 6.52 4.20
CA ARG A 213 17.30 7.07 3.47
C ARG A 213 18.49 6.12 3.45
N GLU A 214 18.81 5.48 4.57
CA GLU A 214 19.90 4.52 4.71
C GLU A 214 19.70 3.28 3.84
N HIS A 215 18.47 2.82 3.69
CA HIS A 215 18.12 1.68 2.85
C HIS A 215 17.91 2.05 1.37
N GLY A 216 18.18 3.30 0.98
CA GLY A 216 18.13 3.74 -0.41
C GLY A 216 16.72 4.06 -0.93
N ALA A 217 15.80 4.47 -0.06
CA ALA A 217 14.51 5.00 -0.51
C ALA A 217 14.72 6.28 -1.33
N ALA A 218 14.00 6.39 -2.46
CA ALA A 218 14.06 7.56 -3.31
C ALA A 218 13.14 8.70 -2.84
N PHE A 219 12.18 8.39 -1.97
CA PHE A 219 11.23 9.35 -1.40
C PHE A 219 10.57 8.79 -0.15
N VAL A 220 10.01 9.70 0.64
CA VAL A 220 9.08 9.38 1.73
C VAL A 220 7.76 10.09 1.50
N GLY A 221 6.68 9.33 1.52
CA GLY A 221 5.32 9.86 1.55
C GLY A 221 4.65 9.60 2.90
N GLU A 222 3.66 10.40 3.22
CA GLU A 222 2.98 10.42 4.50
C GLU A 222 1.46 10.48 4.31
N ASN A 223 0.73 9.90 5.26
CA ASN A 223 -0.69 10.16 5.41
C ASN A 223 -1.08 9.96 6.87
N VAL A 224 -1.75 10.96 7.45
CA VAL A 224 -2.34 10.80 8.79
C VAL A 224 -3.49 9.80 8.71
N LEU A 225 -3.64 9.03 9.77
CA LEU A 225 -4.66 8.01 9.92
C LEU A 225 -6.05 8.47 9.43
N TYR A 226 -6.67 7.64 8.59
CA TYR A 226 -8.02 7.82 8.08
C TYR A 226 -8.95 6.76 8.68
N LEU A 227 -9.91 7.19 9.52
CA LEU A 227 -10.84 6.32 10.23
C LEU A 227 -12.27 6.50 9.72
N LYS A 228 -12.58 5.92 8.57
CA LYS A 228 -13.96 5.88 8.05
C LYS A 228 -14.83 4.83 8.75
N PRO A 229 -16.17 4.91 8.62
CA PRO A 229 -17.08 3.84 9.03
C PRO A 229 -16.66 2.47 8.49
N GLY A 230 -16.93 1.43 9.27
CA GLY A 230 -16.43 0.05 9.11
C GLY A 230 -15.07 -0.16 9.77
N THR A 231 -14.12 0.77 9.58
CA THR A 231 -12.78 0.67 10.20
C THR A 231 -12.77 1.24 11.63
N LYS A 232 -13.49 2.34 11.86
CA LYS A 232 -13.54 3.02 13.15
C LYS A 232 -14.10 2.12 14.25
N GLU A 233 -15.14 1.35 13.92
CA GLU A 233 -15.83 0.40 14.81
C GLU A 233 -14.93 -0.78 15.19
N TRP A 234 -13.93 -1.08 14.36
CA TRP A 234 -12.89 -2.07 14.67
C TRP A 234 -11.71 -1.46 15.44
N PHE A 235 -11.30 -0.24 15.07
CA PHE A 235 -10.12 0.42 15.63
C PHE A 235 -10.35 0.95 17.05
N LEU A 236 -11.50 1.54 17.37
CA LEU A 236 -11.75 2.13 18.69
C LEU A 236 -11.81 1.09 19.82
N PRO A 237 -12.41 -0.11 19.66
CA PRO A 237 -12.29 -1.17 20.65
C PRO A 237 -10.84 -1.58 20.93
N PHE A 238 -10.04 -1.78 19.87
CA PHE A 238 -8.60 -2.03 20.00
C PHE A 238 -7.90 -0.93 20.79
N LEU A 239 -8.16 0.34 20.44
CA LEU A 239 -7.55 1.47 21.14
C LEU A 239 -7.96 1.51 22.62
N ARG A 240 -9.23 1.22 22.93
CA ARG A 240 -9.72 1.17 24.32
C ARG A 240 -9.04 0.09 25.14
N GLU A 241 -8.79 -1.09 24.57
CA GLU A 241 -8.12 -2.18 25.26
C GLU A 241 -6.61 -1.97 25.38
N THR A 242 -5.94 -1.55 24.32
CA THR A 242 -4.47 -1.50 24.27
C THR A 242 -3.89 -0.15 24.69
N TYR A 243 -4.55 0.95 24.35
CA TYR A 243 -4.09 2.32 24.61
C TYR A 243 -5.22 3.23 25.15
N PRO A 244 -5.84 2.89 26.29
CA PRO A 244 -7.04 3.57 26.80
C PRO A 244 -6.85 5.08 27.00
N HIS A 245 -5.63 5.51 27.33
CA HIS A 245 -5.29 6.92 27.54
C HIS A 245 -5.41 7.77 26.27
N LEU A 246 -5.38 7.17 25.07
CA LEU A 246 -5.57 7.87 23.80
C LEU A 246 -7.04 8.04 23.41
N LEU A 247 -7.95 7.25 23.97
CA LEU A 247 -9.36 7.23 23.56
C LEU A 247 -10.02 8.64 23.56
N PRO A 248 -9.86 9.50 24.59
CA PRO A 248 -10.45 10.83 24.59
C PRO A 248 -9.98 11.71 23.42
N GLN A 249 -8.71 11.58 23.01
CA GLN A 249 -8.17 12.30 21.85
C GLN A 249 -8.86 11.82 20.56
N TYR A 250 -9.05 10.52 20.40
CA TYR A 250 -9.65 9.95 19.19
C TYR A 250 -11.15 10.28 19.07
N GLU A 251 -11.89 10.29 20.17
CA GLU A 251 -13.29 10.73 20.19
C GLU A 251 -13.43 12.20 19.76
N ARG A 252 -12.45 13.05 20.10
CA ARG A 252 -12.39 14.44 19.66
C ARG A 252 -11.92 14.58 18.21
N PHE A 253 -10.87 13.87 17.81
CA PHE A 253 -10.25 14.00 16.49
C PHE A 253 -11.11 13.42 15.37
N TYR A 254 -11.68 12.23 15.59
CA TYR A 254 -12.36 11.45 14.57
C TYR A 254 -13.88 11.49 14.74
N ARG A 255 -14.45 12.69 14.89
CA ARG A 255 -15.91 12.88 14.73
C ARG A 255 -16.35 12.54 13.30
N GLY A 256 -15.53 12.92 12.32
CA GLY A 256 -15.55 12.42 10.95
C GLY A 256 -14.43 11.40 10.72
N ALA A 257 -14.09 11.18 9.45
CA ALA A 257 -13.09 10.18 9.07
C ALA A 257 -11.64 10.68 9.09
N TYR A 258 -11.43 12.01 9.17
CA TYR A 258 -10.12 12.65 9.17
C TYR A 258 -9.82 13.29 10.52
N ALA A 259 -8.55 13.32 10.89
CA ALA A 259 -8.07 14.13 12.01
C ALA A 259 -8.23 15.65 11.72
N PRO A 260 -8.19 16.51 12.75
CA PRO A 260 -8.28 17.95 12.56
C PRO A 260 -7.21 18.48 11.59
N ARG A 261 -7.60 19.36 10.67
CA ARG A 261 -6.71 19.90 9.63
C ARG A 261 -5.41 20.47 10.19
N ARG A 262 -5.49 21.29 11.24
CA ARG A 262 -4.32 21.87 11.90
C ARG A 262 -3.34 20.81 12.40
N TYR A 263 -3.84 19.76 13.04
CA TYR A 263 -3.01 18.67 13.52
C TYR A 263 -2.32 17.94 12.36
N THR A 264 -3.05 17.68 11.27
CA THR A 264 -2.48 17.06 10.07
C THR A 264 -1.39 17.93 9.43
N GLU A 265 -1.61 19.25 9.35
CA GLU A 265 -0.62 20.20 8.82
C GLU A 265 0.65 20.25 9.68
N GLU A 266 0.51 20.26 11.01
CA GLU A 266 1.65 20.24 11.96
C GLU A 266 2.49 18.96 11.81
N VAL A 267 1.85 17.79 11.76
CA VAL A 267 2.54 16.51 11.56
C VAL A 267 3.23 16.43 10.19
N CYS A 268 2.55 16.85 9.12
CA CYS A 268 3.13 16.85 7.78
C CYS A 268 4.30 17.84 7.65
N ALA A 269 4.29 18.96 8.38
CA ALA A 269 5.40 19.90 8.42
C ALA A 269 6.67 19.26 9.04
N VAL A 270 6.51 18.48 10.11
CA VAL A 270 7.64 17.73 10.71
C VAL A 270 8.22 16.73 9.71
N VAL A 271 7.36 15.96 9.02
CA VAL A 271 7.84 15.02 7.97
C VAL A 271 8.55 15.77 6.84
N GLN A 272 8.05 16.95 6.45
CA GLN A 272 8.68 17.78 5.42
C GLN A 272 10.08 18.23 5.84
N GLU A 273 10.25 18.72 7.07
CA GLU A 273 11.55 19.12 7.60
C GLU A 273 12.54 17.94 7.62
N LEU A 274 12.08 16.77 8.08
CA LEU A 274 12.89 15.54 8.10
C LEU A 274 13.30 15.11 6.69
N ARG A 275 12.40 15.20 5.70
CA ARG A 275 12.74 14.92 4.30
C ARG A 275 13.86 15.83 3.80
N GLU A 276 13.78 17.13 4.06
CA GLU A 276 14.80 18.11 3.67
C GLU A 276 16.14 17.80 4.34
N ARG A 277 16.12 17.52 5.65
CA ARG A 277 17.29 17.16 6.45
C ARG A 277 18.02 15.91 5.91
N TRP A 278 17.26 14.89 5.52
CA TRP A 278 17.78 13.61 5.04
C TRP A 278 17.96 13.54 3.51
N GLY A 279 17.73 14.64 2.79
CA GLY A 279 17.88 14.70 1.33
C GLY A 279 16.89 13.82 0.56
N LEU A 280 15.70 13.60 1.12
CA LEU A 280 14.61 12.85 0.51
C LEU A 280 13.59 13.81 -0.12
N THR A 281 12.93 13.38 -1.19
CA THR A 281 11.82 14.13 -1.76
C THR A 281 10.49 13.64 -1.21
N PRO A 282 9.41 14.46 -1.30
CA PRO A 282 8.07 13.91 -1.19
C PRO A 282 7.85 12.82 -2.24
N ARG A 283 6.82 11.98 -2.05
CA ARG A 283 6.36 11.08 -3.10
C ARG A 283 6.02 11.89 -4.35
N ARG A 284 6.96 11.94 -5.29
CA ARG A 284 6.83 12.65 -6.56
C ARG A 284 5.73 11.98 -7.37
N GLU A 285 4.82 12.77 -7.90
CA GLU A 285 3.86 12.31 -8.91
C GLU A 285 4.66 11.81 -10.13
N PRO A 286 4.26 10.70 -10.76
CA PRO A 286 4.90 10.22 -11.99
C PRO A 286 5.03 11.36 -13.00
N PRO A 287 6.21 11.62 -13.60
CA PRO A 287 6.27 12.46 -14.78
C PRO A 287 5.36 11.89 -15.88
N ARG A 288 4.56 12.77 -16.49
CA ARG A 288 3.81 12.45 -17.70
C ARG A 288 4.80 12.36 -18.85
N GLU A 289 5.19 11.15 -19.22
CA GLU A 289 5.25 10.63 -20.60
C GLU A 289 6.04 9.30 -20.65
N PRO A 290 5.47 8.22 -21.22
CA PRO A 290 6.25 7.01 -21.47
C PRO A 290 7.29 7.27 -22.57
N VAL A 291 8.56 7.11 -22.23
CA VAL A 291 9.66 7.07 -23.20
C VAL A 291 9.49 5.81 -24.05
N GLY A 292 9.09 6.00 -25.30
CA GLY A 292 9.33 5.11 -26.46
C GLY A 292 8.93 3.64 -26.34
N GLN A 293 8.03 3.18 -27.21
CA GLN A 293 7.92 1.75 -27.53
C GLN A 293 9.30 1.20 -27.92
N LEU A 294 9.81 0.22 -27.19
CA LEU A 294 10.79 -0.71 -27.75
C LEU A 294 10.11 -1.40 -28.93
N ALA A 295 10.61 -1.13 -30.13
CA ALA A 295 10.19 -1.79 -31.34
C ALA A 295 10.40 -3.30 -31.16
N LEU A 296 9.29 -4.06 -31.17
CA LEU A 296 9.36 -5.49 -31.39
C LEU A 296 9.86 -5.69 -32.82
N ALA A 297 11.10 -6.16 -32.96
CA ALA A 297 11.55 -6.77 -34.20
C ALA A 297 10.62 -7.96 -34.51
N LEU A 298 10.08 -7.91 -35.74
CA LEU A 298 9.23 -8.84 -36.48
C LEU A 298 9.03 -10.25 -35.89
#